data_AF-A0AA50VP54-F1
#
_entry.id   AF-A0AA50VP54-F1
#
_cell.length_a   1.000
_cell.length_b   1.000
_cell.length_c   1.000
_cell.angle_alpha   90.00
_cell.angle_beta   90.00
_cell.angle_gamma   90.00
#
_symmetry.space_group_name_H-M   'P 1'
#
loop_
_entity.id
_entity.type
_entity.pdbx_description
1 polymer ?
#
loop_
_entity_poly.entity_id
_entity_poly.type
_entity_poly.pdbx_seq_one_letter_code
_entity_poly.pdbx_strand_id
1 'polypeptide(L)' 'VWMDRPDLGSDYGGWQAIDSTPQETSEDIYRCGPASLRAVRDGELQRPYDVSYVFAQVNAD' A
#
# COMPACT_ATOMS: atom_id res chain seq x y z
N VAL A 1 -5.07 7.91 3.56
CA VAL A 1 -5.31 9.18 2.82
C VAL A 1 -6.22 8.94 1.62
N TRP A 2 -6.99 9.93 1.15
CA TRP A 2 -7.79 9.82 -0.08
C TRP A 2 -7.11 10.56 -1.23
N MET A 3 -6.83 9.88 -2.34
CA MET A 3 -6.21 10.47 -3.55
C MET A 3 -6.41 9.59 -4.77
N ASP A 4 -6.25 10.16 -5.97
CA ASP A 4 -6.16 9.38 -7.20
C ASP A 4 -4.80 8.68 -7.34
N ARG A 5 -4.77 7.59 -8.11
CA ARG A 5 -3.56 6.80 -8.44
C ARG A 5 -3.37 6.71 -9.96
N PRO A 6 -3.06 7.82 -10.64
CA PRO A 6 -2.87 7.81 -12.09
C PRO A 6 -1.72 6.89 -12.53
N ASP A 7 -0.77 6.61 -11.64
CA ASP A 7 0.31 5.65 -11.83
C ASP A 7 -0.16 4.18 -11.87
N LEU A 8 -1.32 3.86 -11.30
CA LEU A 8 -1.90 2.51 -11.27
C LEU A 8 -3.12 2.33 -12.19
N GLY A 9 -3.72 3.42 -12.65
CA GLY A 9 -4.98 3.42 -13.41
C GLY A 9 -6.19 3.81 -12.56
N SER A 10 -7.34 3.99 -13.23
CA SER A 10 -8.56 4.56 -12.64
C SER A 10 -9.13 3.79 -11.46
N ASP A 11 -8.86 2.48 -11.39
CA ASP A 11 -9.54 1.62 -10.41
C ASP A 11 -8.91 1.71 -9.02
N TYR A 12 -7.65 2.15 -8.90
CA TYR A 12 -6.87 2.09 -7.67
C TYR A 12 -6.85 3.39 -6.85
N GLY A 13 -7.57 4.41 -7.32
CA GLY A 13 -7.80 5.64 -6.55
C GLY A 13 -8.66 5.43 -5.30
N GLY A 14 -8.94 6.51 -4.59
CA GLY A 14 -9.69 6.49 -3.34
C GLY A 14 -8.78 6.33 -2.12
N TRP A 15 -9.15 5.50 -1.16
CA TRP A 15 -8.37 5.32 0.07
C TRP A 15 -7.04 4.59 -0.17
N GLN A 16 -5.97 5.20 0.32
CA GLN A 16 -4.61 4.68 0.33
C GLN A 16 -4.14 4.55 1.78
N ALA A 17 -3.58 3.40 2.14
CA ALA A 17 -2.89 3.21 3.42
C ALA A 17 -1.53 3.93 3.39
N ILE A 18 -1.25 4.68 4.46
CA ILE A 18 0.05 5.30 4.74
C ILE A 18 0.31 5.04 6.22
N ASP A 19 1.50 4.57 6.55
CA ASP A 19 1.92 4.34 7.92
C ASP A 19 3.26 5.02 8.17
N SER A 20 3.31 5.91 9.17
CA SER A 20 4.51 6.62 9.59
C SER A 20 5.25 5.92 10.74
N THR A 21 4.72 4.81 11.24
CA THR A 21 5.37 4.01 12.27
C THR A 21 6.60 3.31 11.67
N PRO A 22 7.81 3.49 12.22
CA PRO A 22 9.03 2.89 11.66
C PRO A 22 9.08 1.40 11.99
N GLN A 23 8.42 0.57 11.17
CA GLN A 23 8.34 -0.88 11.35
C GLN A 23 9.27 -1.63 10.39
N GLU A 24 9.12 -1.40 9.08
CA GLU A 24 9.92 -1.99 8.00
C GLU A 24 10.53 -0.89 7.12
N THR A 25 11.64 -1.19 6.46
CA THR A 25 12.26 -0.26 5.49
C THR A 25 11.72 -0.48 4.09
N SER A 26 11.42 0.62 3.40
CA SER A 26 11.08 0.65 1.98
C SER A 26 12.10 1.49 1.24
N GLU A 27 12.90 0.82 0.40
CA GLU A 27 14.13 1.36 -0.22
C GLU A 27 15.06 1.99 0.84
N ASP A 28 15.46 1.19 1.84
CA ASP A 28 16.40 1.56 2.92
C ASP A 28 15.97 2.72 3.84
N ILE A 29 14.73 3.19 3.72
CA ILE A 29 14.16 4.28 4.54
C ILE A 29 12.91 3.77 5.24
N TYR A 30 12.71 4.14 6.52
CA TYR A 30 11.45 3.86 7.23
C TYR A 30 10.32 4.72 6.66
N ARG A 31 9.51 4.11 5.80
CA ARG A 31 8.31 4.69 5.18
C ARG A 31 7.41 3.56 4.70
N CYS A 32 6.10 3.82 4.64
CA CYS A 32 5.13 2.86 4.12
C CYS A 32 3.99 3.59 3.38
N GLY A 33 3.74 3.15 2.14
CA GLY A 33 2.67 3.63 1.28
C GLY A 33 3.06 4.83 0.40
N PRO A 34 2.11 5.38 -0.39
CA PRO A 34 0.68 5.05 -0.40
C PRO A 34 0.36 3.68 -1.05
N ALA A 35 -0.28 2.79 -0.29
CA ALA A 35 -0.77 1.50 -0.77
C ALA A 35 -2.27 1.57 -1.08
N SER A 36 -2.70 1.23 -2.29
CA SER A 36 -4.13 1.24 -2.64
C SER A 36 -4.89 0.18 -1.84
N LEU A 37 -5.92 0.57 -1.10
CA LEU A 37 -6.74 -0.40 -0.35
C LEU A 37 -7.47 -1.38 -1.28
N ARG A 38 -7.74 -0.96 -2.53
CA ARG A 38 -8.26 -1.89 -3.55
C ARG A 38 -7.22 -2.98 -3.85
N ALA A 39 -5.98 -2.59 -4.15
CA ALA A 39 -4.90 -3.55 -4.43
C ALA A 39 -4.63 -4.48 -3.25
N VAL A 40 -4.66 -3.96 -2.01
CA VAL A 40 -4.53 -4.78 -0.79
C VAL A 40 -5.67 -5.80 -0.71
N ARG A 41 -6.93 -5.36 -0.80
CA ARG A 41 -8.09 -6.26 -0.72
C ARG A 41 -8.05 -7.34 -1.80
N ASP A 42 -7.67 -6.98 -3.02
CA ASP A 42 -7.68 -7.88 -4.18
C ASP A 42 -6.39 -8.74 -4.25
N GLY A 43 -5.46 -8.59 -3.29
CA GLY A 43 -4.24 -9.40 -3.18
C GLY A 43 -3.18 -9.09 -4.24
N GLU A 44 -3.18 -7.89 -4.83
CA GLU A 44 -2.25 -7.50 -5.90
C GLU A 44 -0.89 -7.04 -5.33
N LEU A 45 -0.15 -7.97 -4.74
CA LEU A 45 1.04 -7.70 -3.91
C LEU A 45 2.21 -6.99 -4.62
N GLN A 46 2.25 -7.02 -5.95
CA GLN A 46 3.31 -6.42 -6.76
C GLN A 46 3.06 -4.95 -7.10
N ARG A 47 1.91 -4.38 -6.70
CA ARG A 47 1.58 -2.98 -6.96
C ARG A 47 2.34 -2.06 -5.99
N PRO A 48 2.86 -0.91 -6.47
CA PRO A 48 3.44 0.07 -5.58
C PRO A 48 2.35 0.83 -4.79
N TYR A 49 2.63 1.35 -3.60
CA TYR A 49 3.82 1.12 -2.78
C TYR A 49 3.46 0.18 -1.62
N ASP A 50 4.38 -0.70 -1.23
CA ASP A 50 4.34 -1.52 -0.01
C ASP A 50 3.05 -2.35 0.20
N VAL A 51 2.35 -2.71 -0.88
CA VAL A 51 1.08 -3.46 -0.81
C VAL A 51 1.26 -4.82 -0.13
N SER A 52 2.37 -5.51 -0.39
CA SER A 52 2.70 -6.78 0.28
C SER A 52 2.79 -6.66 1.79
N TYR A 53 3.43 -5.60 2.29
CA TYR A 53 3.57 -5.34 3.72
C TYR A 53 2.23 -4.99 4.36
N VAL A 54 1.47 -4.07 3.75
CA VAL A 54 0.13 -3.70 4.25
C VAL A 54 -0.83 -4.90 4.22
N PHE A 55 -0.74 -5.77 3.21
CA PHE A 55 -1.52 -7.02 3.16
C PHE A 55 -1.17 -7.96 4.32
N ALA A 56 0.13 -8.15 4.61
CA ALA A 56 0.57 -9.01 5.70
C ALA A 56 0.07 -8.50 7.07
N GLN A 57 0.00 -7.19 7.29
CA GLN A 57 -0.52 -6.62 8.55
C GLN A 57 -1.96 -7.04 8.87
N VAL A 58 -2.76 -7.39 7.86
CA VAL A 58 -4.19 -7.68 8.01
C VAL A 58 -4.57 -9.12 7.63
N ASN A 59 -3.65 -9.89 7.04
CA ASN A 59 -3.96 -11.19 6.46
C ASN A 59 -2.80 -12.22 6.53
N ALA A 60 -1.78 -11.99 7.38
CA ALA A 60 -0.85 -13.06 7.75
C ALA A 60 -1.52 -14.06 8.74
N ASP A 61 -1.15 -15.33 8.66
CA ASP A 61 -1.55 -16.39 9.61
C ASP A 61 -0.76 -16.33 10.93
#